data_AF-X0XGY7-F1
#
_entry.id   AF-X0XGY7-F1
#
_cell.length_a   1.000
_cell.length_b   1.000
_cell.length_c   1.000
_cell.angle_alpha   90.00
_cell.angle_beta   90.00
_cell.angle_gamma   90.00
#
_symmetry.space_group_name_H-M   'P 1'
#
loop_
_entity.id
_entity.type
_entity.pdbx_description
1 polymer ?
#
loop_
_entity_poly.entity_id
_entity_poly.type
_entity_poly.pdbx_seq_one_letter_code
_entity_poly.pdbx_strand_id
1 'polypeptide(L)'
;MKKYNVAIMGATGAVGSAFLSILEERNFPIKNLRLLASERSKGKKIKFKGASCPIEELTAKSFKGIDIVLSSAGAARSLDFLPSAVRAGCVCVD
;
A
#
# COMPACT_ATOMS: atom_id res chain seq x y z
N MET A 1 -12.69 1.84 18.21
CA MET A 1 -11.54 2.50 17.54
C MET A 1 -11.75 2.42 16.03
N LYS A 2 -11.58 3.53 15.29
CA LYS A 2 -11.74 3.56 13.83
C LYS A 2 -10.64 2.72 13.17
N LYS A 3 -11.00 1.92 12.16
CA LYS A 3 -10.05 1.13 11.36
C LYS A 3 -9.96 1.69 9.94
N TYR A 4 -8.81 1.51 9.30
CA TYR A 4 -8.51 2.09 7.98
C TYR A 4 -8.21 1.02 6.92
N ASN A 5 -8.63 1.25 5.68
CA ASN A 5 -8.15 0.54 4.51
C ASN A 5 -6.85 1.21 4.05
N VAL A 6 -5.74 0.48 4.12
CA VAL A 6 -4.39 1.00 3.84
C VAL A 6 -3.85 0.35 2.57
N ALA A 7 -3.26 1.16 1.70
CA ALA A 7 -2.45 0.66 0.59
C ALA A 7 -0.98 1.05 0.75
N ILE A 8 -0.08 0.14 0.42
CA ILE A 8 1.36 0.41 0.36
C ILE A 8 1.82 0.35 -1.10
N MET A 9 2.22 1.49 -1.64
CA MET A 9 2.78 1.62 -2.99
C MET A 9 4.31 1.42 -2.92
N GLY A 10 4.82 0.37 -3.57
CA GLY A 10 6.22 -0.03 -3.43
C GLY A 10 6.45 -1.07 -2.33
N ALA A 11 5.46 -1.93 -2.08
CA ALA A 11 5.48 -2.92 -0.99
C ALA A 11 6.68 -3.91 -1.04
N THR A 12 7.31 -4.11 -2.20
CA THR A 12 8.49 -4.97 -2.36
C THR A 12 9.82 -4.27 -2.10
N GLY A 13 9.82 -2.94 -1.89
CA GLY A 13 11.03 -2.17 -1.61
C GLY A 13 11.45 -2.27 -0.14
N ALA A 14 12.65 -1.77 0.17
CA ALA A 14 13.17 -1.74 1.54
C ALA A 14 12.26 -0.95 2.48
N VAL A 15 11.87 0.27 2.09
CA VAL A 15 10.97 1.12 2.88
C VAL A 15 9.55 0.55 2.93
N GLY A 16 9.04 -0.03 1.83
CA GLY A 16 7.74 -0.71 1.83
C GLY A 16 7.69 -1.87 2.83
N SER A 17 8.78 -2.63 2.94
CA SER A 17 8.92 -3.69 3.95
C SER A 17 9.00 -3.11 5.36
N ALA A 18 9.70 -1.99 5.56
CA ALA A 18 9.76 -1.29 6.83
C ALA A 18 8.39 -0.75 7.28
N PHE A 19 7.57 -0.23 6.35
CA PHE A 19 6.19 0.16 6.67
C PHE A 19 5.39 -1.02 7.21
N LEU A 20 5.51 -2.21 6.62
CA LEU A 20 4.81 -3.40 7.10
C LEU A 20 5.21 -3.77 8.53
N SER A 21 6.52 -3.79 8.81
CA SER A 21 7.04 -4.05 10.16
C SER A 21 6.54 -3.02 11.18
N ILE A 22 6.64 -1.73 10.87
CA ILE A 22 6.19 -0.65 11.76
C ILE A 22 4.68 -0.71 12.01
N LEU A 23 3.87 -0.93 10.97
CA LEU A 23 2.41 -1.04 11.09
C LEU A 23 2.01 -2.24 11.97
N GLU A 24 2.77 -3.34 11.89
CA GLU A 24 2.60 -4.52 12.72
C GLU A 24 2.99 -4.24 14.18
N GLU A 25 4.22 -3.77 14.41
CA GLU A 25 4.77 -3.44 15.74
C GLU A 25 3.90 -2.43 16.49
N ARG A 26 3.43 -1.39 15.80
CA ARG A 26 2.57 -0.34 16.39
C ARG A 26 1.12 -0.75 16.52
N ASN A 27 0.76 -1.97 16.12
CA ASN A 27 -0.62 -2.46 16.10
C ASN A 27 -1.58 -1.47 15.41
N PHE A 28 -1.16 -0.88 14.29
CA PHE A 28 -1.97 0.12 13.59
C PHE A 28 -3.36 -0.46 13.23
N PRO A 29 -4.46 0.30 13.40
CA PRO A 29 -5.82 -0.22 13.22
C PRO A 29 -6.17 -0.37 11.74
N ILE A 30 -5.66 -1.42 11.11
CA ILE A 30 -5.97 -1.78 9.72
C ILE A 30 -7.26 -2.60 9.65
N LYS A 31 -8.16 -2.20 8.74
CA LYS A 31 -9.33 -2.99 8.32
C LYS A 31 -8.97 -3.91 7.15
N ASN A 32 -8.34 -3.34 6.12
CA ASN A 32 -7.84 -4.06 4.94
C ASN A 32 -6.47 -3.50 4.54
N LEU A 33 -5.57 -4.37 4.07
CA LEU A 33 -4.24 -4.01 3.58
C LEU A 33 -4.11 -4.41 2.11
N ARG A 34 -3.76 -3.45 1.25
CA ARG A 34 -3.46 -3.68 -0.17
C ARG A 34 -2.00 -3.43 -0.46
N LEU A 35 -1.29 -4.45 -0.92
CA LEU A 35 0.13 -4.35 -1.28
C LEU A 35 0.24 -4.10 -2.78
N LEU A 36 0.84 -2.97 -3.17
CA LEU A 36 0.96 -2.55 -4.56
C LEU A 36 2.42 -2.51 -5.00
N ALA A 37 2.72 -3.14 -6.12
CA ALA A 37 4.04 -3.09 -6.75
C ALA A 37 3.92 -3.19 -8.28
N SER A 38 5.06 -3.30 -8.96
CA SER A 38 5.07 -3.53 -10.41
C SER A 38 4.41 -4.86 -10.79
N GLU A 39 3.94 -4.98 -12.03
CA GLU A 39 3.36 -6.21 -12.58
C GLU A 39 4.25 -7.45 -12.36
N ARG A 40 5.58 -7.29 -12.49
CA ARG A 40 6.60 -8.33 -12.21
C ARG A 40 6.53 -8.92 -10.79
N SER A 41 5.88 -8.22 -9.87
CA SER A 41 5.73 -8.64 -8.47
C SER A 41 4.32 -9.12 -8.13
N LYS A 42 3.36 -9.00 -9.05
CA LYS A 42 1.99 -9.46 -8.87
C LYS A 42 1.95 -10.94 -8.49
N GLY A 43 1.13 -11.28 -7.51
CA GLY A 43 0.97 -12.67 -7.03
C GLY A 43 2.04 -13.15 -6.06
N LYS A 44 3.19 -12.46 -5.93
CA LYS A 44 4.09 -12.68 -4.79
C LYS A 44 3.34 -12.39 -3.49
N LYS A 45 3.77 -13.00 -2.39
CA LYS A 45 3.11 -12.83 -1.10
C LYS A 45 4.07 -12.29 -0.06
N ILE A 46 3.60 -11.39 0.79
CA ILE A 46 4.34 -10.88 1.96
C ILE A 46 3.56 -11.27 3.21
N LYS A 47 4.27 -11.68 4.27
CA LYS A 47 3.64 -11.96 5.56
C LYS A 47 3.34 -10.65 6.29
N PHE A 48 2.14 -10.52 6.82
CA PHE A 48 1.72 -9.42 7.68
C PHE A 48 0.75 -9.95 8.73
N LYS A 49 1.05 -9.78 10.03
CA LYS A 49 0.23 -10.29 11.15
C LYS A 49 -0.07 -11.79 11.05
N GLY A 50 0.95 -12.56 10.66
CA GLY A 50 0.84 -14.01 10.44
C GLY A 50 0.04 -14.42 9.19
N ALA A 51 -0.62 -13.48 8.50
CA ALA A 51 -1.36 -13.74 7.27
C ALA A 51 -0.46 -13.53 6.03
N SER A 52 -0.74 -14.29 4.97
CA SER A 52 -0.05 -14.14 3.68
C SER A 52 -0.83 -13.20 2.77
N CYS A 53 -0.32 -11.98 2.58
CA CYS A 53 -0.94 -10.95 1.76
C CYS A 53 -0.40 -10.98 0.34
N PRO A 54 -1.23 -11.22 -0.69
CA PRO A 54 -0.78 -11.17 -2.07
C PRO A 54 -0.49 -9.73 -2.50
N ILE A 55 0.49 -9.59 -3.39
CA ILE A 55 0.82 -8.33 -4.04
C ILE A 55 -0.07 -8.17 -5.27
N GLU A 56 -0.75 -7.03 -5.32
CA GLU A 56 -1.51 -6.56 -6.47
C GLU A 56 -0.63 -5.65 -7.34
N GLU A 57 -0.96 -5.58 -8.61
CA GLU A 57 -0.34 -4.65 -9.54
C GLU A 57 -0.78 -3.21 -9.26
N LEU A 58 0.17 -2.29 -9.28
CA LEU A 58 -0.10 -0.86 -9.17
C LEU A 58 -0.73 -0.34 -10.47
N THR A 59 -1.98 0.09 -10.37
CA THR A 59 -2.74 0.72 -11.46
C THR A 59 -3.48 1.94 -10.94
N ALA A 60 -3.96 2.82 -11.83
CA ALA A 60 -4.80 3.95 -11.45
C ALA A 60 -6.10 3.55 -10.72
N LYS A 61 -6.56 2.30 -10.89
CA LYS A 61 -7.78 1.77 -10.25
C LYS A 61 -7.52 1.14 -8.88
N SER A 62 -6.26 0.98 -8.49
CA SER A 62 -5.86 0.28 -7.26
C SER A 62 -6.29 0.98 -5.97
N PHE A 63 -6.75 2.24 -6.05
CA PHE A 63 -7.04 3.09 -4.90
C PHE A 63 -8.52 3.10 -4.47
N LYS A 64 -9.40 2.41 -5.20
CA LYS A 64 -10.83 2.36 -4.85
C LYS A 64 -11.02 1.76 -3.45
N GLY A 65 -11.69 2.52 -2.57
CA GLY A 65 -12.02 2.12 -1.21
C GLY A 65 -10.84 2.15 -0.22
N ILE A 66 -9.71 2.75 -0.61
CA ILE A 66 -8.55 2.96 0.27
C ILE A 66 -8.69 4.29 0.99
N ASP A 67 -8.38 4.32 2.29
CA ASP A 67 -8.38 5.53 3.11
C ASP A 67 -7.00 6.21 3.09
N ILE A 68 -5.93 5.41 3.22
CA ILE A 68 -4.55 5.88 3.35
C ILE A 68 -3.65 5.16 2.34
N VAL A 69 -2.87 5.91 1.58
CA VAL A 69 -1.80 5.39 0.73
C VAL A 69 -0.45 5.80 1.33
N LEU A 70 0.35 4.81 1.69
CA LEU A 70 1.76 4.99 2.04
C LEU A 70 2.61 4.69 0.81
N SER A 71 3.32 5.68 0.30
CA SER A 71 4.09 5.56 -0.92
C SER A 71 5.58 5.47 -0.63
N SER A 72 6.24 4.54 -1.31
CA SER A 72 7.69 4.46 -1.44
C SER A 72 8.05 3.77 -2.76
N ALA A 73 7.37 4.15 -3.86
CA ALA A 73 7.63 3.58 -5.19
C ALA A 73 8.54 4.46 -6.07
N GLY A 74 9.07 5.55 -5.53
CA GLY A 74 9.93 6.51 -6.22
C GLY A 74 9.16 7.61 -6.94
N ALA A 75 9.80 8.76 -7.11
CA ALA A 75 9.18 10.01 -7.57
C ALA A 75 8.37 9.87 -8.87
N ALA A 76 8.90 9.16 -9.87
CA ALA A 76 8.20 8.96 -11.14
C ALA A 76 6.86 8.22 -10.95
N ARG A 77 6.85 7.15 -10.13
CA ARG A 77 5.61 6.40 -9.85
C ARG A 77 4.64 7.23 -9.02
N SER A 78 5.14 8.00 -8.05
CA SER A 78 4.29 8.88 -7.25
C SER A 78 3.57 9.91 -8.13
N LEU A 79 4.28 10.55 -9.06
CA LEU A 79 3.71 11.48 -10.03
C LEU A 79 2.63 10.84 -10.92
N ASP A 80 2.86 9.61 -11.38
CA ASP A 80 1.91 8.89 -12.25
C ASP A 80 0.63 8.47 -11.51
N PHE A 81 0.76 7.96 -10.28
CA PHE A 81 -0.31 7.20 -9.62
C PHE A 81 -1.00 7.94 -8.47
N LEU A 82 -0.30 8.77 -7.69
CA LEU A 82 -0.91 9.47 -6.55
C LEU A 82 -2.05 10.43 -6.95
N PRO A 83 -2.03 11.11 -8.11
CA PRO A 83 -3.20 11.90 -8.54
C PRO A 83 -4.48 11.05 -8.65
N SER A 84 -4.36 9.77 -9.00
CA SER A 84 -5.51 8.85 -9.05
C SER A 84 -5.97 8.43 -7.65
N ALA A 85 -5.04 8.28 -6.70
CA ALA A 85 -5.37 8.02 -5.30
C ALA A 85 -6.10 9.20 -4.65
N VAL A 86 -5.61 10.42 -4.87
CA VAL A 86 -6.25 11.65 -4.38
C VAL A 86 -7.66 11.80 -4.96
N ARG A 87 -7.84 11.58 -6.27
CA ARG A 87 -9.18 11.58 -6.90
C ARG A 87 -10.11 10.49 -6.35
N ALA A 88 -9.56 9.37 -5.87
CA ALA A 88 -10.33 8.32 -5.22
C ALA A 88 -10.68 8.63 -3.75
N GLY A 89 -10.24 9.80 -3.23
CA GLY A 89 -10.50 10.24 -1.86
C GLY A 89 -9.47 9.78 -0.84
N CYS A 90 -8.35 9.19 -1.28
CA CYS A 90 -7.31 8.71 -0.37
C CYS A 90 -6.46 9.87 0.17
N VAL A 91 -6.07 9.78 1.44
CA VAL A 91 -4.96 10.55 1.98
C VAL A 91 -3.65 9.88 1.56
N CYS A 92 -2.77 10.63 0.90
CA CYS A 92 -1.48 10.13 0.43
C CYS A 92 -0.35 10.66 1.30
N VAL A 93 0.55 9.77 1.72
CA VAL A 93 1.82 10.07 2.39
C VAL A 93 2.92 9.51 1.50
N ASP A 94 3.77 10.38 0.96
CA ASP A 94 4.84 10.05 0.01
C ASP A 94 6.20 10.51 0.55
#